data_AF-A0AA51L236-F1
#
_entry.id   AF-A0AA51L236-F1
#
_cell.length_a   1.000
_cell.length_b   1.000
_cell.length_c   1.000
_cell.angle_alpha   90.00
_cell.angle_beta   90.00
_cell.angle_gamma   90.00
#
_symmetry.space_group_name_H-M   'P 1'
#
loop_
_entity.id
_entity.type
_entity.pdbx_description
1 polymer ?
#
loop_
_entity_poly.entity_id
_entity_poly.type
_entity_poly.pdbx_seq_one_letter_code
_entity_poly.pdbx_strand_id
1 'polypeptide(L)'
;MKNRVILFVLAIFFFSSTLGSWEGAASTYTPDQLVGKSEAYARQLSILINYEKSKTVKAVSTTFMTSTKTGIANAATAVKKMKSSTTRKKLETRINNVQLVYSRAVSYNNSIGVGERLKIKSQTLLAAYAKSPSSDATNLSYRTLQDELGKFARSLGLVYGKSTRDAISKKYKGPAESSLSQTKTAAVLKGEMNLLTTAFKSGKNETIFGQVDRFNAQLGKAKSNPVLYNAFASSYEDLLKEKGLSANGVPTIILKKIIANENSVVYLEVYDKNGEPMSQGSGFIVGKSTILTNFHVIQDGYSVVAYNNDGKAIAINGVVKYDEDTDLALLGTTADLTLPSLQIGHIDYLEKGDPIVTIGSPEGLVNTVSTGIISNLHKMTDNGKTVNLIQITAPITHGSSGGALFNEYGEVIGVTSAGFESGNLNFAVGINHAEAWIQSYGNISASKLTFIPYESLPPSEDDGTVTEPPTTPVEPEPKGRSQTAPIN
;
A
#
# COMPACT_ATOMS: atom_id res chain seq x y z
N MET A 1 -52.09 -8.75 -10.90
CA MET A 1 -51.42 -7.62 -10.19
C MET A 1 -50.99 -6.45 -11.09
N LYS A 2 -50.66 -6.64 -12.38
CA LYS A 2 -50.29 -5.54 -13.31
C LYS A 2 -51.40 -4.50 -13.56
N ASN A 3 -52.67 -4.89 -13.57
CA ASN A 3 -53.79 -3.97 -13.88
C ASN A 3 -54.16 -3.00 -12.74
N ARG A 4 -53.86 -3.32 -11.47
CA ARG A 4 -54.17 -2.44 -10.33
C ARG A 4 -53.18 -1.28 -10.17
N VAL A 5 -51.94 -1.47 -10.59
CA VAL A 5 -50.91 -0.41 -10.58
C VAL A 5 -51.14 0.58 -11.72
N ILE A 6 -51.58 0.11 -12.89
CA ILE A 6 -51.92 0.95 -14.05
C ILE A 6 -53.15 1.83 -13.76
N LEU A 7 -54.19 1.28 -13.11
CA LEU A 7 -55.36 2.08 -12.68
C LEU A 7 -55.01 3.18 -11.67
N PHE A 8 -54.06 2.94 -10.75
CA PHE A 8 -53.67 3.92 -9.74
C PHE A 8 -52.79 5.04 -10.32
N VAL A 9 -51.94 4.74 -11.30
CA VAL A 9 -51.12 5.73 -12.01
C VAL A 9 -51.98 6.60 -12.95
N LEU A 10 -52.99 6.01 -13.61
CA LEU A 10 -53.97 6.76 -14.40
C LEU A 10 -54.86 7.65 -13.53
N ALA A 11 -55.26 7.20 -12.33
CA ALA A 11 -56.05 8.02 -11.40
C ALA A 11 -55.29 9.25 -10.87
N ILE A 12 -53.96 9.17 -10.73
CA ILE A 12 -53.12 10.30 -10.29
C ILE A 12 -52.93 11.33 -11.42
N PHE A 13 -52.77 10.88 -12.67
CA PHE A 13 -52.65 11.75 -13.85
C PHE A 13 -53.98 12.41 -14.25
N PHE A 14 -55.11 11.70 -14.11
CA PHE A 14 -56.44 12.25 -14.41
C PHE A 14 -56.97 13.20 -13.32
N PHE A 15 -56.44 13.19 -12.09
CA PHE A 15 -56.93 14.10 -11.04
C PHE A 15 -56.20 15.46 -10.99
N SER A 16 -55.00 15.59 -11.56
CA SER A 16 -54.33 16.90 -11.63
C SER A 16 -55.06 17.89 -12.54
N SER A 17 -55.83 17.41 -13.52
CA SER A 17 -56.72 18.24 -14.34
C SER A 17 -58.06 18.57 -13.67
N THR A 18 -58.47 17.81 -12.65
CA THR A 18 -59.74 18.04 -11.91
C THR A 18 -59.60 19.03 -10.75
N LEU A 19 -58.38 19.21 -10.23
CA LEU A 19 -58.08 20.25 -9.25
C LEU A 19 -57.78 21.54 -10.03
N GLY A 20 -58.83 22.22 -10.52
CA GLY A 20 -58.72 23.42 -11.36
C GLY A 20 -57.74 24.49 -10.86
N SER A 21 -57.34 25.40 -11.77
CA SER A 21 -56.34 26.43 -11.50
C SER A 21 -56.70 27.32 -10.30
N TRP A 22 -55.67 27.83 -9.61
CA TRP A 22 -55.84 28.78 -8.50
C TRP A 22 -56.08 30.23 -8.99
N GLU A 23 -56.12 30.46 -10.30
CA GLU A 23 -56.44 31.77 -10.89
C GLU A 23 -57.86 32.21 -10.50
N GLY A 24 -58.01 33.41 -9.96
CA GLY A 24 -59.31 33.97 -9.56
C GLY A 24 -59.97 33.30 -8.34
N ALA A 25 -59.33 32.35 -7.68
CA ALA A 25 -59.95 31.57 -6.59
C ALA A 25 -60.23 32.40 -5.32
N ALA A 26 -59.48 33.47 -5.07
CA ALA A 26 -59.67 34.27 -3.85
C ALA A 26 -60.93 35.15 -3.86
N SER A 27 -61.51 35.43 -5.04
CA SER A 27 -62.74 36.22 -5.19
C SER A 27 -64.01 35.38 -5.36
N THR A 28 -63.87 34.06 -5.55
CA THR A 28 -64.97 33.15 -5.94
C THR A 28 -65.28 32.07 -4.89
N TYR A 29 -64.38 31.81 -3.93
CA TYR A 29 -64.56 30.76 -2.93
C TYR A 29 -64.61 31.32 -1.50
N THR A 30 -65.42 30.70 -0.66
CA THR A 30 -65.43 30.96 0.79
C THR A 30 -64.12 30.49 1.45
N PRO A 31 -63.73 31.04 2.62
CA PRO A 31 -62.55 30.59 3.35
C PRO A 31 -62.54 29.07 3.62
N ASP A 32 -63.69 28.48 3.97
CA ASP A 32 -63.81 27.05 4.21
C ASP A 32 -63.58 26.20 2.94
N GLN A 33 -64.13 26.62 1.80
CA GLN A 33 -63.90 25.96 0.51
C GLN A 33 -62.42 26.01 0.09
N LEU A 34 -61.73 27.14 0.31
CA LEU A 34 -60.30 27.25 0.03
C LEU A 34 -59.48 26.31 0.93
N VAL A 35 -59.82 26.20 2.22
CA VAL A 35 -59.22 25.23 3.13
C VAL A 35 -59.47 23.80 2.65
N GLY A 36 -60.72 23.45 2.30
CA GLY A 36 -61.08 22.12 1.81
C GLY A 36 -60.35 21.73 0.51
N LYS A 37 -60.17 22.68 -0.42
CA LYS A 37 -59.33 22.48 -1.60
C LYS A 37 -57.87 22.22 -1.22
N SER A 38 -57.31 23.01 -0.31
CA SER A 38 -55.92 22.83 0.16
C SER A 38 -55.70 21.46 0.83
N GLU A 39 -56.71 20.96 1.56
CA GLU A 39 -56.70 19.63 2.17
C GLU A 39 -56.72 18.51 1.11
N ALA A 40 -57.42 18.69 0.00
CA ALA A 40 -57.42 17.71 -1.10
C ALA A 40 -56.02 17.55 -1.70
N TYR A 41 -55.30 18.65 -1.93
CA TYR A 41 -53.90 18.63 -2.37
C TYR A 41 -52.99 17.95 -1.34
N ALA A 42 -53.13 18.27 -0.04
CA ALA A 42 -52.35 17.63 1.02
C ALA A 42 -52.64 16.12 1.14
N ARG A 43 -53.89 15.67 0.96
CA ARG A 43 -54.21 14.23 0.94
C ARG A 43 -53.43 13.51 -0.16
N GLN A 44 -53.39 14.06 -1.36
CA GLN A 44 -52.59 13.50 -2.46
C GLN A 44 -51.09 13.51 -2.17
N LEU A 45 -50.54 14.62 -1.65
CA LEU A 45 -49.14 14.66 -1.20
C LEU A 45 -48.84 13.55 -0.20
N SER A 46 -49.71 13.36 0.79
CA SER A 46 -49.52 12.34 1.84
C SER A 46 -49.45 10.91 1.30
N ILE A 47 -50.08 10.65 0.15
CA ILE A 47 -50.01 9.36 -0.55
C ILE A 47 -48.68 9.26 -1.30
N LEU A 48 -48.30 10.29 -2.06
CA LEU A 48 -47.10 10.29 -2.89
C LEU A 48 -45.81 10.16 -2.07
N ILE A 49 -45.75 10.82 -0.91
CA ILE A 49 -44.54 10.85 -0.06
C ILE A 49 -44.49 9.70 0.96
N ASN A 50 -45.50 8.83 0.98
CA ASN A 50 -45.55 7.68 1.87
C ASN A 50 -45.28 6.40 1.06
N TYR A 51 -44.14 5.78 1.32
CA TYR A 51 -43.73 4.59 0.59
C TYR A 51 -44.69 3.40 0.74
N GLU A 52 -45.32 3.21 1.89
CA GLU A 52 -46.28 2.10 2.07
C GLU A 52 -47.49 2.22 1.14
N LYS A 53 -47.87 3.46 0.81
CA LYS A 53 -48.99 3.76 -0.09
C LYS A 53 -48.54 3.85 -1.55
N SER A 54 -47.48 4.62 -1.84
CA SER A 54 -47.03 4.87 -3.21
C SER A 54 -46.24 3.70 -3.80
N LYS A 55 -45.60 2.88 -2.97
CA LYS A 55 -44.61 1.85 -3.33
C LYS A 55 -43.51 2.35 -4.26
N THR A 56 -43.29 3.66 -4.32
CA THR A 56 -42.33 4.30 -5.21
C THR A 56 -41.49 5.34 -4.48
N VAL A 57 -40.26 5.50 -4.96
CA VAL A 57 -39.31 6.51 -4.47
C VAL A 57 -39.03 7.44 -5.64
N LYS A 58 -39.88 8.46 -5.78
CA LYS A 58 -39.86 9.46 -6.85
C LYS A 58 -40.19 10.84 -6.28
N ALA A 59 -39.54 11.88 -6.78
CA ALA A 59 -39.85 13.25 -6.41
C ALA A 59 -41.28 13.61 -6.84
N VAL A 60 -41.97 14.34 -5.98
CA VAL A 60 -43.23 15.00 -6.32
C VAL A 60 -42.93 16.13 -7.30
N SER A 61 -43.74 16.26 -8.36
CA SER A 61 -43.53 17.28 -9.39
C SER A 61 -43.53 18.71 -8.80
N THR A 62 -42.67 19.57 -9.36
CA THR A 62 -42.59 20.98 -8.96
C THR A 62 -43.92 21.69 -9.12
N THR A 63 -44.64 21.43 -10.22
CA THR A 63 -45.98 21.99 -10.47
C THR A 63 -46.94 21.66 -9.34
N PHE A 64 -46.99 20.39 -8.91
CA PHE A 64 -47.89 19.97 -7.83
C PHE A 64 -47.50 20.55 -6.46
N MET A 65 -46.20 20.66 -6.18
CA MET A 65 -45.69 21.34 -4.98
C MET A 65 -46.09 22.82 -4.97
N THR A 66 -45.90 23.53 -6.08
CA THR A 66 -46.28 24.94 -6.23
C THR A 66 -47.78 25.13 -6.08
N SER A 67 -48.61 24.32 -6.74
CA SER A 67 -50.08 24.39 -6.60
C SER A 67 -50.52 24.18 -5.15
N THR A 68 -49.90 23.24 -4.43
CA THR A 68 -50.21 23.03 -3.01
C THR A 68 -49.82 24.27 -2.18
N LYS A 69 -48.63 24.82 -2.40
CA LYS A 69 -48.15 26.02 -1.70
C LYS A 69 -49.07 27.23 -1.92
N THR A 70 -49.47 27.46 -3.17
CA THR A 70 -50.41 28.52 -3.55
C THR A 70 -51.76 28.30 -2.88
N GLY A 71 -52.25 27.06 -2.86
CA GLY A 71 -53.50 26.74 -2.18
C GLY A 71 -53.51 27.03 -0.69
N ILE A 72 -52.42 26.68 0.00
CA ILE A 72 -52.20 27.01 1.42
C ILE A 72 -52.20 28.53 1.62
N ALA A 73 -51.47 29.27 0.78
CA ALA A 73 -51.36 30.73 0.90
C ALA A 73 -52.72 31.43 0.69
N ASN A 74 -53.49 30.98 -0.30
CA ASN A 74 -54.84 31.48 -0.58
C ASN A 74 -55.78 31.20 0.59
N ALA A 75 -55.80 29.97 1.11
CA ALA A 75 -56.61 29.60 2.26
C ALA A 75 -56.24 30.41 3.52
N ALA A 76 -54.95 30.53 3.83
CA ALA A 76 -54.46 31.32 4.97
C ALA A 76 -54.83 32.80 4.85
N THR A 77 -54.71 33.38 3.65
CA THR A 77 -55.09 34.78 3.39
C THR A 77 -56.58 34.99 3.60
N ALA A 78 -57.43 34.09 3.10
CA ALA A 78 -58.88 34.18 3.26
C ALA A 78 -59.31 34.04 4.73
N VAL A 79 -58.72 33.08 5.47
CA VAL A 79 -59.03 32.87 6.89
C VAL A 79 -58.55 34.04 7.76
N LYS A 80 -57.40 34.65 7.44
CA LYS A 80 -56.87 35.82 8.18
C LYS A 80 -57.81 37.03 8.10
N LYS A 81 -58.55 37.20 7.00
CA LYS A 81 -59.54 38.27 6.80
C LYS A 81 -60.83 38.07 7.61
N MET A 82 -61.08 36.87 8.14
CA MET A 82 -62.26 36.60 8.97
C MET A 82 -62.14 37.25 10.35
N LYS A 83 -63.25 37.66 10.95
CA LYS A 83 -63.28 38.08 12.36
C LYS A 83 -62.88 36.93 13.29
N SER A 84 -62.26 37.26 14.42
CA SER A 84 -61.92 36.29 15.46
C SER A 84 -63.17 35.53 15.90
N SER A 85 -63.12 34.20 15.78
CA SER A 85 -64.26 33.32 16.06
C SER A 85 -63.79 31.87 16.26
N THR A 86 -64.62 31.04 16.88
CA THR A 86 -64.39 29.60 17.00
C THR A 86 -64.22 28.94 15.63
N THR A 87 -64.99 29.38 14.63
CA THR A 87 -64.88 28.89 13.24
C THR A 87 -63.52 29.23 12.64
N ARG A 88 -63.05 30.47 12.80
CA ARG A 88 -61.71 30.88 12.32
C ARG A 88 -60.62 30.00 12.93
N LYS A 89 -60.63 29.78 14.25
CA LYS A 89 -59.64 28.92 14.93
C LYS A 89 -59.63 27.49 14.36
N LYS A 90 -60.81 26.91 14.11
CA LYS A 90 -60.93 25.57 13.48
C LYS A 90 -60.28 25.53 12.08
N LEU A 91 -60.50 26.57 11.28
CA LEU A 91 -59.88 26.67 9.94
C LEU A 91 -58.37 26.88 10.01
N GLU A 92 -57.87 27.67 10.96
CA GLU A 92 -56.44 27.84 11.21
C GLU A 92 -55.77 26.51 11.58
N THR A 93 -56.37 25.72 12.47
CA THR A 93 -55.87 24.37 12.80
C THR A 93 -55.82 23.45 11.58
N ARG A 94 -56.85 23.48 10.73
CA ARG A 94 -56.88 22.70 9.47
C ARG A 94 -55.75 23.12 8.53
N ILE A 95 -55.53 24.42 8.35
CA ILE A 95 -54.42 24.95 7.54
C ILE A 95 -53.06 24.49 8.10
N ASN A 96 -52.87 24.52 9.42
CA ASN A 96 -51.62 24.06 10.06
C ASN A 96 -51.35 22.57 9.76
N ASN A 97 -52.38 21.73 9.73
CA ASN A 97 -52.24 20.32 9.34
C ASN A 97 -51.83 20.17 7.86
N VAL A 98 -52.41 20.97 6.96
CA VAL A 98 -52.03 21.00 5.54
C VAL A 98 -50.57 21.46 5.39
N GLN A 99 -50.16 22.51 6.11
CA GLN A 99 -48.78 22.99 6.13
C GLN A 99 -47.80 21.93 6.62
N LEU A 100 -48.14 21.16 7.67
CA LEU A 100 -47.32 20.06 8.15
C LEU A 100 -47.08 19.00 7.06
N VAL A 101 -48.13 18.61 6.33
CA VAL A 101 -48.00 17.64 5.22
C VAL A 101 -47.14 18.21 4.10
N TYR A 102 -47.32 19.48 3.74
CA TYR A 102 -46.50 20.16 2.74
C TYR A 102 -45.01 20.20 3.16
N SER A 103 -44.70 20.56 4.40
CA SER A 103 -43.33 20.56 4.92
C SER A 103 -42.69 19.17 4.88
N ARG A 104 -43.45 18.11 5.19
CA ARG A 104 -42.98 16.72 5.03
C ARG A 104 -42.67 16.39 3.56
N ALA A 105 -43.50 16.87 2.63
CA ALA A 105 -43.26 16.69 1.21
C ALA A 105 -42.02 17.45 0.71
N VAL A 106 -41.74 18.63 1.24
CA VAL A 106 -40.51 19.38 0.97
C VAL A 106 -39.29 18.57 1.42
N SER A 107 -39.28 18.07 2.66
CA SER A 107 -38.18 17.23 3.18
C SER A 107 -37.98 15.97 2.34
N TYR A 108 -39.07 15.30 1.96
CA TYR A 108 -39.05 14.14 1.07
C TYR A 108 -38.42 14.48 -0.28
N ASN A 109 -38.89 15.51 -0.98
CA ASN A 109 -38.35 15.92 -2.27
C ASN A 109 -36.87 16.34 -2.19
N ASN A 110 -36.50 17.05 -1.13
CA ASN A 110 -35.10 17.43 -0.89
C ASN A 110 -34.22 16.18 -0.73
N SER A 111 -34.66 15.18 0.04
CA SER A 111 -33.93 13.93 0.21
C SER A 111 -33.78 13.15 -1.10
N ILE A 112 -34.82 13.11 -1.94
CA ILE A 112 -34.72 12.53 -3.29
C ILE A 112 -33.71 13.29 -4.15
N GLY A 113 -33.76 14.63 -4.16
CA GLY A 113 -32.82 15.45 -4.94
C GLY A 113 -31.37 15.27 -4.51
N VAL A 114 -31.11 15.17 -3.21
CA VAL A 114 -29.78 14.85 -2.68
C VAL A 114 -29.39 13.42 -3.07
N GLY A 115 -30.31 12.46 -3.04
CA GLY A 115 -30.09 11.08 -3.46
C GLY A 115 -29.71 10.93 -4.93
N GLU A 116 -30.35 11.68 -5.84
CA GLU A 116 -29.97 11.66 -7.26
C GLU A 116 -28.57 12.24 -7.48
N ARG A 117 -28.19 13.31 -6.77
CA ARG A 117 -26.80 13.81 -6.82
C ARG A 117 -25.80 12.80 -6.25
N LEU A 118 -26.17 12.11 -5.17
CA LEU A 118 -25.35 11.06 -4.57
C LEU A 118 -25.08 9.94 -5.57
N LYS A 119 -26.12 9.48 -6.28
CA LYS A 119 -26.01 8.48 -7.36
C LYS A 119 -25.05 8.94 -8.47
N ILE A 120 -25.19 10.18 -8.94
CA ILE A 120 -24.32 10.74 -9.99
C ILE A 120 -22.86 10.74 -9.51
N LYS A 121 -22.59 11.25 -8.30
CA LYS A 121 -21.23 11.26 -7.74
C LYS A 121 -20.65 9.85 -7.56
N SER A 122 -21.49 8.87 -7.21
CA SER A 122 -21.11 7.46 -7.14
C SER A 122 -20.60 6.95 -8.49
N GLN A 123 -21.33 7.27 -9.56
CA GLN A 123 -20.96 6.89 -10.92
C GLN A 123 -19.69 7.62 -11.39
N THR A 124 -19.56 8.92 -11.06
CA THR A 124 -18.36 9.71 -11.35
C THR A 124 -17.12 9.11 -10.68
N LEU A 125 -17.23 8.70 -9.41
CA LEU A 125 -16.13 8.03 -8.70
C LEU A 125 -15.72 6.73 -9.38
N LEU A 126 -16.68 5.86 -9.70
CA LEU A 126 -16.37 4.59 -10.36
C LEU A 126 -15.74 4.79 -11.73
N ALA A 127 -16.21 5.78 -12.51
CA ALA A 127 -15.62 6.11 -13.81
C ALA A 127 -14.19 6.66 -13.68
N ALA A 128 -13.95 7.56 -12.73
CA ALA A 128 -12.61 8.08 -12.46
C ALA A 128 -11.66 6.97 -12.00
N TYR A 129 -12.12 6.12 -11.09
CA TYR A 129 -11.36 4.98 -10.59
C TYR A 129 -11.00 3.99 -11.69
N ALA A 130 -11.95 3.63 -12.56
CA ALA A 130 -11.70 2.74 -13.69
C ALA A 130 -10.69 3.34 -14.70
N LYS A 131 -10.70 4.67 -14.87
CA LYS A 131 -9.75 5.36 -15.76
C LYS A 131 -8.35 5.44 -15.17
N SER A 132 -8.21 5.83 -13.91
CA SER A 132 -6.92 5.96 -13.23
C SER A 132 -7.10 5.94 -11.70
N PRO A 133 -6.86 4.79 -11.05
CA PRO A 133 -7.02 4.63 -9.60
C PRO A 133 -6.15 5.59 -8.77
N SER A 134 -4.95 5.94 -9.24
CA SER A 134 -3.97 6.78 -8.53
C SER A 134 -4.10 8.28 -8.79
N SER A 135 -5.04 8.70 -9.66
CA SER A 135 -5.20 10.10 -10.04
C SER A 135 -5.83 10.98 -8.95
N ASP A 136 -5.53 12.28 -9.02
CA ASP A 136 -6.19 13.29 -8.18
C ASP A 136 -7.70 13.37 -8.43
N ALA A 137 -8.13 13.14 -9.67
CA ALA A 137 -9.54 13.14 -10.05
C ALA A 137 -10.33 12.04 -9.32
N THR A 138 -9.75 10.85 -9.18
CA THR A 138 -10.33 9.73 -8.43
C THR A 138 -10.45 10.09 -6.94
N ASN A 139 -9.40 10.62 -6.34
CA ASN A 139 -9.41 11.01 -4.93
C ASN A 139 -10.38 12.16 -4.64
N LEU A 140 -10.47 13.16 -5.53
CA LEU A 140 -11.45 14.23 -5.43
C LEU A 140 -12.88 13.69 -5.53
N SER A 141 -13.14 12.78 -6.48
CA SER A 141 -14.45 12.14 -6.62
C SER A 141 -14.83 11.33 -5.38
N TYR A 142 -13.86 10.66 -4.75
CA TYR A 142 -14.06 9.92 -3.49
C TYR A 142 -14.49 10.87 -2.36
N ARG A 143 -13.74 11.95 -2.13
CA ARG A 143 -14.03 12.93 -1.07
C ARG A 143 -15.36 13.64 -1.30
N THR A 144 -15.68 14.00 -2.53
CA THR A 144 -16.95 14.67 -2.86
C THR A 144 -18.15 13.73 -2.70
N LEU A 145 -17.98 12.43 -2.96
CA LEU A 145 -19.02 11.43 -2.67
C LEU A 145 -19.23 11.27 -1.16
N GLN A 146 -18.16 11.23 -0.36
CA GLN A 146 -18.26 11.16 1.12
C GLN A 146 -19.02 12.37 1.69
N ASP A 147 -18.72 13.59 1.22
CA ASP A 147 -19.43 14.79 1.66
C ASP A 147 -20.93 14.75 1.27
N GLU A 148 -21.25 14.34 0.04
CA GLU A 148 -22.64 14.23 -0.39
C GLU A 148 -23.39 13.12 0.38
N LEU A 149 -22.72 12.03 0.75
CA LEU A 149 -23.29 10.99 1.60
C LEU A 149 -23.66 11.55 2.98
N GLY A 150 -22.82 12.42 3.55
CA GLY A 150 -23.15 13.15 4.77
C GLY A 150 -24.35 14.08 4.62
N LYS A 151 -24.43 14.83 3.51
CA LYS A 151 -25.61 15.66 3.17
C LYS A 151 -26.88 14.82 3.01
N PHE A 152 -26.76 13.66 2.39
CA PHE A 152 -27.87 12.71 2.22
C PHE A 152 -28.37 12.16 3.55
N ALA A 153 -27.47 11.76 4.45
CA ALA A 153 -27.86 11.27 5.77
C ALA A 153 -28.64 12.33 6.57
N ARG A 154 -28.20 13.60 6.52
CA ARG A 154 -28.92 14.72 7.16
C ARG A 154 -30.30 14.96 6.52
N SER A 155 -30.40 14.98 5.20
CA SER A 155 -31.69 15.19 4.52
C SER A 155 -32.67 14.04 4.77
N LEU A 156 -32.17 12.80 4.81
CA LEU A 156 -32.96 11.60 5.11
C LEU A 156 -33.52 11.63 6.54
N GLY A 157 -32.77 12.18 7.50
CA GLY A 157 -33.21 12.37 8.88
C GLY A 157 -34.49 13.22 9.02
N LEU A 158 -34.72 14.14 8.08
CA LEU A 158 -35.89 15.02 8.04
C LEU A 158 -37.11 14.39 7.35
N VAL A 159 -36.97 13.23 6.72
CA VAL A 159 -38.06 12.55 6.04
C VAL A 159 -38.96 11.85 7.06
N TYR A 160 -40.26 12.08 6.95
CA TYR A 160 -41.25 11.47 7.83
C TYR A 160 -41.55 10.02 7.42
N GLY A 161 -41.59 9.12 8.40
CA GLY A 161 -41.93 7.71 8.22
C GLY A 161 -40.70 6.81 8.01
N LYS A 162 -40.58 5.77 8.84
CA LYS A 162 -39.43 4.83 8.80
C LYS A 162 -39.37 4.08 7.46
N SER A 163 -40.47 3.47 7.03
CA SER A 163 -40.54 2.72 5.77
C SER A 163 -40.16 3.57 4.55
N THR A 164 -40.50 4.86 4.56
CA THR A 164 -40.11 5.79 3.50
C THR A 164 -38.61 6.10 3.54
N ARG A 165 -38.05 6.38 4.73
CA ARG A 165 -36.60 6.56 4.90
C ARG A 165 -35.81 5.32 4.46
N ASP A 166 -36.25 4.13 4.85
CA ASP A 166 -35.59 2.87 4.52
C ASP A 166 -35.58 2.64 3.00
N ALA A 167 -36.71 2.91 2.32
CA ALA A 167 -36.79 2.80 0.87
C ALA A 167 -35.89 3.81 0.13
N ILE A 168 -35.84 5.07 0.58
CA ILE A 168 -34.95 6.10 0.02
C ILE A 168 -33.48 5.72 0.26
N SER A 169 -33.13 5.30 1.48
CA SER A 169 -31.80 4.83 1.85
C SER A 169 -31.35 3.67 0.97
N LYS A 170 -32.19 2.63 0.83
CA LYS A 170 -31.89 1.47 -0.01
C LYS A 170 -31.61 1.86 -1.47
N LYS A 171 -32.33 2.85 -2.00
CA LYS A 171 -32.18 3.28 -3.39
C LYS A 171 -30.88 4.05 -3.64
N TYR A 172 -30.44 4.90 -2.71
CA TYR A 172 -29.33 5.84 -2.97
C TYR A 172 -28.09 5.60 -2.09
N LYS A 173 -28.27 5.28 -0.80
CA LYS A 173 -27.17 5.13 0.16
C LYS A 173 -26.34 3.87 -0.11
N GLY A 174 -27.01 2.72 -0.27
CA GLY A 174 -26.35 1.43 -0.47
C GLY A 174 -25.36 1.41 -1.65
N PRO A 175 -25.77 1.84 -2.86
CA PRO A 175 -24.84 1.94 -3.99
C PRO A 175 -23.66 2.88 -3.75
N ALA A 176 -23.90 4.03 -3.10
CA ALA A 176 -22.84 5.00 -2.80
C ALA A 176 -21.81 4.46 -1.79
N GLU A 177 -22.27 3.80 -0.73
CA GLU A 177 -21.40 3.14 0.24
C GLU A 177 -20.59 2.00 -0.40
N SER A 178 -21.21 1.25 -1.32
CA SER A 178 -20.52 0.22 -2.10
C SER A 178 -19.40 0.81 -2.95
N SER A 179 -19.64 1.93 -3.65
CA SER A 179 -18.61 2.60 -4.46
C SER A 179 -17.47 3.14 -3.60
N LEU A 180 -17.77 3.72 -2.43
CA LEU A 180 -16.73 4.14 -1.47
C LEU A 180 -15.93 2.95 -0.96
N SER A 181 -16.59 1.86 -0.57
CA SER A 181 -15.90 0.66 -0.08
C SER A 181 -14.94 0.09 -1.12
N GLN A 182 -15.38 -0.01 -2.38
CA GLN A 182 -14.58 -0.54 -3.50
C GLN A 182 -13.32 0.29 -3.77
N THR A 183 -13.38 1.60 -3.54
CA THR A 183 -12.31 2.55 -3.91
C THR A 183 -11.49 3.05 -2.72
N LYS A 184 -11.83 2.60 -1.50
CA LYS A 184 -11.22 3.05 -0.24
C LYS A 184 -9.70 2.91 -0.23
N THR A 185 -9.17 1.77 -0.66
CA THR A 185 -7.72 1.51 -0.65
C THR A 185 -6.96 2.52 -1.52
N ALA A 186 -7.50 2.87 -2.68
CA ALA A 186 -6.91 3.87 -3.55
C ALA A 186 -6.93 5.27 -2.94
N ALA A 187 -8.03 5.65 -2.29
CA ALA A 187 -8.11 6.93 -1.57
C ALA A 187 -7.09 7.01 -0.43
N VAL A 188 -6.89 5.92 0.32
CA VAL A 188 -5.88 5.83 1.38
C VAL A 188 -4.47 5.96 0.79
N LEU A 189 -4.13 5.16 -0.22
CA LEU A 189 -2.82 5.22 -0.89
C LEU A 189 -2.52 6.61 -1.44
N LYS A 190 -3.52 7.27 -2.04
CA LYS A 190 -3.34 8.64 -2.53
C LYS A 190 -3.13 9.64 -1.41
N GLY A 191 -3.81 9.47 -0.27
CA GLY A 191 -3.56 10.26 0.93
C GLY A 191 -2.12 10.12 1.42
N GLU A 192 -1.64 8.89 1.56
CA GLU A 192 -0.25 8.62 1.97
C GLU A 192 0.77 9.16 0.96
N MET A 193 0.49 9.04 -0.35
CA MET A 193 1.36 9.59 -1.39
C MET A 193 1.44 11.12 -1.31
N ASN A 194 0.33 11.81 -1.07
CA ASN A 194 0.32 13.27 -0.89
C ASN A 194 1.08 13.70 0.39
N LEU A 195 0.96 12.92 1.46
CA LEU A 195 1.74 13.13 2.68
C LEU A 195 3.23 12.88 2.42
N LEU A 196 3.58 11.88 1.61
CA LEU A 196 4.95 11.60 1.22
C LEU A 196 5.56 12.73 0.39
N THR A 197 4.84 13.25 -0.61
CA THR A 197 5.24 14.45 -1.35
C THR A 197 5.47 15.64 -0.41
N THR A 198 4.65 15.78 0.64
CA THR A 198 4.80 16.84 1.64
C THR A 198 6.01 16.59 2.55
N ALA A 199 6.25 15.35 2.96
CA ALA A 199 7.43 14.96 3.73
C ALA A 199 8.70 15.27 2.95
N PHE A 200 8.76 14.96 1.64
CA PHE A 200 9.90 15.32 0.80
C PHE A 200 10.18 16.83 0.78
N LYS A 201 9.14 17.67 0.80
CA LYS A 201 9.31 19.13 0.89
C LYS A 201 9.90 19.59 2.23
N SER A 202 9.75 18.80 3.29
CA SER A 202 10.28 19.15 4.62
C SER A 202 11.79 18.98 4.75
N GLY A 203 12.41 18.14 3.92
CA GLY A 203 13.84 17.81 3.99
C GLY A 203 14.30 17.01 5.21
N LYS A 204 13.39 16.65 6.14
CA LYS A 204 13.72 15.92 7.37
C LYS A 204 13.68 14.42 7.16
N ASN A 205 14.85 13.77 7.18
CA ASN A 205 15.00 12.34 6.92
C ASN A 205 14.03 11.45 7.74
N GLU A 206 13.94 11.64 9.06
CA GLU A 206 13.02 10.86 9.92
C GLU A 206 11.55 10.96 9.49
N THR A 207 11.10 12.15 9.10
CA THR A 207 9.72 12.40 8.65
C THR A 207 9.45 11.69 7.33
N ILE A 208 10.43 11.69 6.43
CA ILE A 208 10.31 11.05 5.14
C ILE A 208 10.37 9.53 5.28
N PHE A 209 11.32 8.98 6.07
CA PHE A 209 11.42 7.54 6.34
C PHE A 209 10.13 6.97 6.92
N GLY A 210 9.61 7.60 7.98
CA GLY A 210 8.35 7.14 8.58
C GLY A 210 7.16 7.21 7.62
N GLN A 211 7.20 8.13 6.64
CA GLN A 211 6.15 8.24 5.62
C GLN A 211 6.33 7.23 4.48
N VAL A 212 7.57 6.88 4.11
CA VAL A 212 7.87 5.78 3.17
C VAL A 212 7.39 4.45 3.76
N ASP A 213 7.73 4.15 5.01
CA ASP A 213 7.31 2.91 5.68
C ASP A 213 5.77 2.81 5.72
N ARG A 214 5.08 3.91 6.04
CA ARG A 214 3.60 3.97 5.99
C ARG A 214 3.06 3.73 4.60
N PHE A 215 3.62 4.37 3.57
CA PHE A 215 3.18 4.19 2.20
C PHE A 215 3.38 2.74 1.73
N ASN A 216 4.57 2.17 1.95
CA ASN A 216 4.89 0.78 1.58
C ASN A 216 3.98 -0.22 2.30
N ALA A 217 3.69 -0.01 3.59
CA ALA A 217 2.75 -0.84 4.34
C ALA A 217 1.33 -0.80 3.76
N GLN A 218 0.87 0.35 3.23
CA GLN A 218 -0.43 0.41 2.54
C GLN A 218 -0.36 -0.19 1.13
N LEU A 219 0.74 0.02 0.40
CA LEU A 219 0.93 -0.51 -0.94
C LEU A 219 0.97 -2.04 -0.92
N GLY A 220 1.62 -2.63 0.09
CA GLY A 220 1.63 -4.08 0.33
C GLY A 220 0.22 -4.69 0.45
N LYS A 221 -0.73 -3.97 1.06
CA LYS A 221 -2.14 -4.41 1.15
C LYS A 221 -2.86 -4.39 -0.20
N ALA A 222 -2.35 -3.65 -1.17
CA ALA A 222 -2.91 -3.60 -2.53
C ALA A 222 -2.33 -4.67 -3.46
N LYS A 223 -1.35 -5.49 -3.04
CA LYS A 223 -0.73 -6.54 -3.86
C LYS A 223 -1.75 -7.51 -4.47
N SER A 224 -2.84 -7.81 -3.78
CA SER A 224 -3.93 -8.67 -4.29
C SER A 224 -4.78 -8.03 -5.40
N ASN A 225 -4.57 -6.76 -5.72
CA ASN A 225 -5.22 -6.03 -6.81
C ASN A 225 -4.13 -5.45 -7.74
N PRO A 226 -3.69 -6.21 -8.76
CA PRO A 226 -2.56 -5.82 -9.61
C PRO A 226 -2.74 -4.48 -10.32
N VAL A 227 -3.97 -4.17 -10.76
CA VAL A 227 -4.27 -2.89 -11.44
C VAL A 227 -4.03 -1.71 -10.50
N LEU A 228 -4.49 -1.83 -9.25
CA LEU A 228 -4.30 -0.79 -8.24
C LEU A 228 -2.83 -0.70 -7.81
N TYR A 229 -2.21 -1.84 -7.54
CA TYR A 229 -0.81 -1.93 -7.12
C TYR A 229 0.09 -1.26 -8.16
N ASN A 230 0.02 -1.68 -9.42
CA ASN A 230 0.85 -1.15 -10.50
C ASN A 230 0.63 0.36 -10.68
N ALA A 231 -0.62 0.83 -10.64
CA ALA A 231 -0.92 2.26 -10.80
C ALA A 231 -0.25 3.13 -9.72
N PHE A 232 -0.18 2.65 -8.47
CA PHE A 232 0.48 3.37 -7.38
C PHE A 232 1.98 3.14 -7.31
N ALA A 233 2.46 1.94 -7.65
CA ALA A 233 3.89 1.64 -7.74
C ALA A 233 4.57 2.54 -8.78
N SER A 234 3.99 2.68 -9.98
CA SER A 234 4.52 3.58 -11.01
C SER A 234 4.50 5.05 -10.56
N SER A 235 3.40 5.53 -9.96
CA SER A 235 3.34 6.91 -9.43
C SER A 235 4.34 7.15 -8.30
N TYR A 236 4.62 6.13 -7.49
CA TYR A 236 5.62 6.20 -6.43
C TYR A 236 7.03 6.27 -7.02
N GLU A 237 7.33 5.41 -7.99
CA GLU A 237 8.61 5.43 -8.71
C GLU A 237 8.86 6.77 -9.41
N ASP A 238 7.85 7.34 -10.07
CA ASP A 238 7.94 8.67 -10.71
C ASP A 238 8.26 9.76 -9.69
N LEU A 239 7.61 9.74 -8.52
CA LEU A 239 7.90 10.68 -7.43
C LEU A 239 9.34 10.55 -6.93
N LEU A 240 9.83 9.32 -6.80
CA LEU A 240 11.21 9.06 -6.36
C LEU A 240 12.22 9.55 -7.39
N LYS A 241 11.97 9.29 -8.69
CA LYS A 241 12.77 9.83 -9.81
C LYS A 241 12.79 11.36 -9.80
N GLU A 242 11.63 12.02 -9.67
CA GLU A 242 11.52 13.48 -9.63
C GLU A 242 12.37 14.09 -8.50
N LYS A 243 12.47 13.40 -7.36
CA LYS A 243 13.24 13.87 -6.21
C LYS A 243 14.74 13.58 -6.31
N GLY A 244 15.22 13.05 -7.43
CA GLY A 244 16.60 12.59 -7.58
C GLY A 244 16.92 11.43 -6.63
N LEU A 245 15.87 10.74 -6.17
CA LEU A 245 15.97 9.67 -5.22
C LEU A 245 15.86 8.31 -5.91
N SER A 246 16.34 8.13 -7.13
CA SER A 246 16.34 6.84 -7.82
C SER A 246 17.74 6.62 -8.39
N ALA A 247 18.55 5.81 -7.73
CA ALA A 247 19.81 5.31 -8.27
C ALA A 247 19.64 3.81 -8.53
N ASN A 248 19.78 3.38 -9.79
CA ASN A 248 19.72 1.96 -10.19
C ASN A 248 18.45 1.20 -9.72
N GLY A 249 17.33 1.89 -9.54
CA GLY A 249 16.06 1.28 -9.10
C GLY A 249 15.82 1.28 -7.58
N VAL A 250 16.83 1.62 -6.76
CA VAL A 250 16.65 1.78 -5.31
C VAL A 250 16.31 3.24 -5.00
N PRO A 251 15.25 3.52 -4.23
CA PRO A 251 14.98 4.86 -3.78
C PRO A 251 16.17 5.40 -2.95
N THR A 252 16.82 6.52 -3.27
CA THR A 252 18.01 7.06 -2.56
C THR A 252 17.76 7.28 -1.06
N ILE A 253 16.49 7.42 -0.66
CA ILE A 253 16.11 7.44 0.74
C ILE A 253 16.23 6.05 1.39
N ILE A 254 15.76 4.99 0.71
CA ILE A 254 15.99 3.61 1.13
C ILE A 254 17.50 3.33 1.16
N LEU A 255 18.25 3.78 0.16
CA LEU A 255 19.71 3.68 0.15
C LEU A 255 20.34 4.35 1.38
N LYS A 256 19.96 5.59 1.73
CA LYS A 256 20.44 6.27 2.96
C LYS A 256 20.08 5.54 4.24
N LYS A 257 18.90 4.91 4.31
CA LYS A 257 18.49 4.07 5.46
C LYS A 257 19.35 2.83 5.56
N ILE A 258 19.64 2.17 4.44
CA ILE A 258 20.52 1.00 4.40
C ILE A 258 21.94 1.39 4.77
N ILE A 259 22.47 2.48 4.21
CA ILE A 259 23.81 3.02 4.52
C ILE A 259 23.94 3.38 6.01
N ALA A 260 22.87 3.82 6.68
CA ALA A 260 22.93 4.08 8.12
C ALA A 260 23.30 2.83 8.96
N ASN A 261 23.21 1.62 8.39
CA ASN A 261 23.68 0.38 9.00
C ASN A 261 25.19 0.15 8.87
N GLU A 262 25.93 0.99 8.13
CA GLU A 262 27.37 0.84 7.86
C GLU A 262 28.20 0.71 9.14
N ASN A 263 27.80 1.37 10.22
CA ASN A 263 28.49 1.26 11.51
C ASN A 263 28.50 -0.16 12.09
N SER A 264 27.64 -1.05 11.61
CA SER A 264 27.57 -2.46 12.01
C SER A 264 28.23 -3.40 11.01
N VAL A 265 28.86 -2.85 9.97
CA VAL A 265 29.72 -3.55 9.03
C VAL A 265 31.16 -3.17 9.37
N VAL A 266 32.03 -4.16 9.48
CA VAL A 266 33.42 -4.01 9.91
C VAL A 266 34.38 -4.45 8.83
N TYR A 267 35.54 -3.81 8.77
CA TYR A 267 36.70 -4.29 8.05
C TYR A 267 37.42 -5.34 8.89
N LEU A 268 37.85 -6.45 8.29
CA LEU A 268 38.61 -7.50 8.94
C LEU A 268 40.01 -7.55 8.38
N GLU A 269 40.99 -7.58 9.27
CA GLU A 269 42.39 -7.79 8.95
C GLU A 269 42.88 -9.05 9.65
N VAL A 270 43.44 -9.97 8.89
CA VAL A 270 43.85 -11.30 9.35
C VAL A 270 45.37 -11.37 9.34
N TYR A 271 45.92 -11.89 10.42
CA TYR A 271 47.35 -11.93 10.68
C TYR A 271 47.83 -13.37 10.78
N ASP A 272 49.02 -13.62 10.24
CA ASP A 272 49.69 -14.90 10.38
C ASP A 272 50.27 -15.08 11.80
N LYS A 273 50.90 -16.24 12.05
CA LYS A 273 51.55 -16.57 13.33
C LYS A 273 52.69 -15.63 13.73
N ASN A 274 53.25 -14.88 12.78
CA ASN A 274 54.33 -13.93 13.01
C ASN A 274 53.78 -12.52 13.29
N GLY A 275 52.47 -12.31 13.16
CA GLY A 275 51.83 -11.00 13.30
C GLY A 275 51.91 -10.15 12.05
N GLU A 276 52.16 -10.74 10.88
CA GLU A 276 52.15 -10.05 9.59
C GLU A 276 50.75 -10.15 8.95
N PRO A 277 50.20 -9.06 8.37
CA PRO A 277 48.94 -9.11 7.65
C PRO A 277 49.01 -10.11 6.47
N MET A 278 48.06 -11.03 6.40
CA MET A 278 48.01 -12.07 5.35
C MET A 278 46.79 -11.99 4.46
N SER A 279 45.65 -11.58 5.03
CA SER A 279 44.36 -11.53 4.34
C SER A 279 43.51 -10.42 4.92
N GLN A 280 42.54 -9.99 4.14
CA GLN A 280 41.59 -8.96 4.54
C GLN A 280 40.19 -9.25 4.00
N GLY A 281 39.19 -8.71 4.68
CA GLY A 281 37.80 -8.90 4.30
C GLY A 281 36.88 -7.95 5.03
N SER A 282 35.62 -8.33 5.05
CA SER A 282 34.54 -7.63 5.71
C SER A 282 33.80 -8.57 6.65
N GLY A 283 33.05 -8.00 7.58
CA GLY A 283 32.12 -8.75 8.42
C GLY A 283 31.01 -7.84 8.89
N PHE A 284 30.01 -8.38 9.59
CA PHE A 284 28.97 -7.56 10.18
C PHE A 284 28.41 -8.14 11.47
N ILE A 285 27.89 -7.24 12.31
CA ILE A 285 27.39 -7.59 13.64
C ILE A 285 26.04 -8.31 13.52
N VAL A 286 25.96 -9.52 14.06
CA VAL A 286 24.74 -10.35 14.06
C VAL A 286 24.25 -10.72 15.47
N GLY A 287 24.89 -10.16 16.50
CA GLY A 287 24.56 -10.44 17.89
C GLY A 287 25.28 -9.52 18.85
N LYS A 288 25.11 -9.76 20.15
CA LYS A 288 25.76 -8.97 21.21
C LYS A 288 27.29 -9.03 21.16
N SER A 289 27.88 -10.13 20.72
CA SER A 289 29.32 -10.35 20.75
C SER A 289 29.80 -11.21 19.57
N THR A 290 29.08 -11.17 18.46
CA THR A 290 29.31 -12.06 17.31
C THR A 290 29.27 -11.32 15.98
N ILE A 291 30.21 -11.65 15.11
CA ILE A 291 30.41 -11.06 13.79
C ILE A 291 30.35 -12.19 12.76
N LEU A 292 29.53 -12.03 11.71
CA LEU A 292 29.48 -12.96 10.59
C LEU A 292 30.42 -12.49 9.47
N THR A 293 31.12 -13.43 8.84
CA THR A 293 31.99 -13.21 7.69
C THR A 293 32.07 -14.50 6.85
N ASN A 294 32.89 -14.50 5.78
CA ASN A 294 33.21 -15.70 5.04
C ASN A 294 34.30 -16.54 5.74
N PHE A 295 34.30 -17.84 5.51
CA PHE A 295 35.31 -18.73 6.09
C PHE A 295 36.68 -18.50 5.45
N HIS A 296 36.75 -18.38 4.12
CA HIS A 296 38.02 -18.16 3.41
C HIS A 296 38.73 -16.86 3.84
N VAL A 297 38.01 -15.87 4.37
CA VAL A 297 38.61 -14.62 4.86
C VAL A 297 39.55 -14.90 6.03
N ILE A 298 39.17 -15.83 6.92
CA ILE A 298 39.90 -16.15 8.15
C ILE A 298 40.74 -17.42 8.07
N GLN A 299 40.62 -18.16 6.96
CA GLN A 299 41.33 -19.41 6.74
C GLN A 299 42.85 -19.16 6.73
N ASP A 300 43.61 -20.11 7.31
CA ASP A 300 45.06 -20.01 7.55
C ASP A 300 45.52 -18.85 8.46
N GLY A 301 44.60 -18.02 8.94
CA GLY A 301 44.83 -16.95 9.90
C GLY A 301 45.25 -17.49 11.26
N TYR A 302 46.00 -16.68 12.01
CA TYR A 302 46.33 -16.91 13.42
C TYR A 302 45.56 -15.98 14.36
N SER A 303 45.28 -14.76 13.91
CA SER A 303 44.44 -13.81 14.63
C SER A 303 43.72 -12.85 13.69
N VAL A 304 42.62 -12.25 14.17
CA VAL A 304 41.80 -11.31 13.39
C VAL A 304 41.56 -10.04 14.21
N VAL A 305 41.67 -8.89 13.57
CA VAL A 305 41.26 -7.60 14.12
C VAL A 305 40.14 -7.05 13.26
N ALA A 306 39.03 -6.66 13.89
CA ALA A 306 37.96 -5.96 13.22
C ALA A 306 38.08 -4.45 13.43
N TYR A 307 37.76 -3.65 12.43
CA TYR A 307 37.72 -2.19 12.54
C TYR A 307 36.34 -1.69 12.15
N ASN A 308 35.75 -0.84 12.98
CA ASN A 308 34.49 -0.17 12.66
C ASN A 308 34.72 1.04 11.73
N ASN A 309 33.63 1.69 11.33
CA ASN A 309 33.65 2.88 10.45
C ASN A 309 34.50 4.05 10.99
N ASP A 310 34.65 4.16 12.31
CA ASP A 310 35.49 5.19 12.95
C ASP A 310 36.99 4.80 13.00
N GLY A 311 37.36 3.64 12.43
CA GLY A 311 38.70 3.06 12.53
C GLY A 311 39.04 2.47 13.89
N LYS A 312 38.05 2.32 14.79
CA LYS A 312 38.25 1.74 16.12
C LYS A 312 38.39 0.23 16.01
N ALA A 313 39.51 -0.29 16.52
CA ALA A 313 39.76 -1.72 16.61
C ALA A 313 38.80 -2.40 17.61
N ILE A 314 38.33 -3.58 17.19
CA ILE A 314 37.50 -4.53 17.92
C ILE A 314 38.29 -5.84 17.91
N ALA A 315 38.71 -6.28 19.10
CA ALA A 315 39.45 -7.52 19.24
C ALA A 315 38.53 -8.71 18.97
N ILE A 316 38.94 -9.60 18.05
CA ILE A 316 38.30 -10.90 17.85
C ILE A 316 39.06 -11.94 18.66
N ASN A 317 38.36 -12.65 19.52
CA ASN A 317 38.97 -13.60 20.45
C ASN A 317 38.99 -15.03 19.93
N GLY A 318 38.25 -15.32 18.86
CA GLY A 318 38.32 -16.59 18.15
C GLY A 318 37.09 -16.85 17.29
N VAL A 319 37.09 -18.05 16.69
CA VAL A 319 35.98 -18.54 15.87
C VAL A 319 34.98 -19.24 16.76
N VAL A 320 33.71 -18.84 16.72
CA VAL A 320 32.62 -19.49 17.46
C VAL A 320 32.10 -20.69 16.66
N LYS A 321 31.99 -20.53 15.34
CA LYS A 321 31.50 -21.56 14.43
C LYS A 321 31.97 -21.27 13.00
N TYR A 322 32.14 -22.30 12.19
CA TYR A 322 32.38 -22.18 10.75
C TYR A 322 31.70 -23.32 9.99
N ASP A 323 31.54 -23.15 8.68
CA ASP A 323 31.09 -24.17 7.73
C ASP A 323 31.74 -23.90 6.37
N GLU A 324 32.68 -24.77 6.01
CA GLU A 324 33.49 -24.69 4.79
C GLU A 324 32.62 -24.71 3.53
N ASP A 325 31.58 -25.57 3.51
CA ASP A 325 30.76 -25.76 2.31
C ASP A 325 29.92 -24.52 1.97
N THR A 326 29.47 -23.79 2.98
CA THR A 326 28.74 -22.53 2.78
C THR A 326 29.67 -21.32 2.74
N ASP A 327 30.97 -21.51 3.00
CA ASP A 327 31.95 -20.46 3.17
C ASP A 327 31.53 -19.41 4.21
N LEU A 328 31.08 -19.83 5.39
CA LEU A 328 30.65 -18.93 6.46
C LEU A 328 31.43 -19.16 7.76
N ALA A 329 31.77 -18.08 8.44
CA ALA A 329 32.37 -18.10 9.77
C ALA A 329 31.70 -17.09 10.70
N LEU A 330 31.45 -17.52 11.94
CA LEU A 330 30.98 -16.70 13.04
C LEU A 330 32.14 -16.45 14.00
N LEU A 331 32.60 -15.20 14.06
CA LEU A 331 33.64 -14.74 14.95
C LEU A 331 33.02 -14.23 16.26
N GLY A 332 33.77 -14.30 17.35
CA GLY A 332 33.30 -13.83 18.65
C GLY A 332 34.28 -12.95 19.40
N THR A 333 33.72 -12.09 20.26
CA THR A 333 34.46 -11.19 21.14
C THR A 333 34.26 -11.59 22.61
N THR A 334 35.18 -11.21 23.50
CA THR A 334 35.06 -11.43 24.96
C THR A 334 34.37 -10.28 25.70
N ALA A 335 34.03 -9.19 24.99
CA ALA A 335 33.20 -8.10 25.48
C ALA A 335 31.99 -7.90 24.56
N ASP A 336 30.84 -7.56 25.14
CA ASP A 336 29.65 -7.19 24.38
C ASP A 336 29.95 -5.93 23.53
N LEU A 337 29.55 -5.99 22.26
CA LEU A 337 29.69 -4.92 21.30
C LEU A 337 28.66 -3.82 21.57
N THR A 338 29.07 -2.57 21.39
CA THR A 338 28.18 -1.41 21.48
C THR A 338 27.45 -1.10 20.16
N LEU A 339 27.87 -1.77 19.08
CA LEU A 339 27.30 -1.62 17.75
C LEU A 339 26.02 -2.48 17.64
N PRO A 340 24.97 -1.99 16.97
CA PRO A 340 23.72 -2.73 16.85
C PRO A 340 23.89 -3.96 15.95
N SER A 341 23.15 -5.02 16.25
CA SER A 341 23.02 -6.16 15.33
C SER A 341 22.19 -5.77 14.12
N LEU A 342 22.61 -6.23 12.94
CA LEU A 342 21.82 -6.10 11.72
C LEU A 342 20.59 -7.00 11.75
N GLN A 343 19.50 -6.51 11.17
CA GLN A 343 18.28 -7.30 10.97
C GLN A 343 18.48 -8.25 9.79
N ILE A 344 18.08 -9.51 9.97
CA ILE A 344 18.17 -10.54 8.94
C ILE A 344 16.83 -10.65 8.20
N GLY A 345 16.89 -10.72 6.87
CA GLY A 345 15.73 -10.90 6.00
C GLY A 345 15.54 -12.37 5.60
N HIS A 346 14.49 -12.64 4.81
CA HIS A 346 14.20 -13.98 4.32
C HIS A 346 14.46 -14.08 2.82
N ILE A 347 15.21 -15.11 2.41
CA ILE A 347 15.57 -15.30 0.99
C ILE A 347 14.43 -15.89 0.14
N ASP A 348 13.41 -16.49 0.76
CA ASP A 348 12.31 -17.19 0.06
C ASP A 348 11.41 -16.24 -0.76
N TYR A 349 11.45 -14.94 -0.47
CA TYR A 349 10.66 -13.91 -1.14
C TYR A 349 11.46 -13.11 -2.16
N LEU A 350 12.72 -13.46 -2.39
CA LEU A 350 13.58 -12.75 -3.34
C LEU A 350 13.23 -13.13 -4.78
N GLU A 351 13.19 -12.12 -5.64
CA GLU A 351 12.95 -12.26 -7.06
C GLU A 351 14.09 -11.65 -7.90
N LYS A 352 14.25 -12.13 -9.13
CA LYS A 352 15.19 -11.52 -10.08
C LYS A 352 14.76 -10.09 -10.36
N GLY A 353 15.74 -9.17 -10.36
CA GLY A 353 15.49 -7.75 -10.54
C GLY A 353 15.27 -6.99 -9.23
N ASP A 354 15.17 -7.69 -8.09
CA ASP A 354 15.06 -7.01 -6.79
C ASP A 354 16.30 -6.12 -6.57
N PRO A 355 16.10 -4.86 -6.15
CA PRO A 355 17.18 -3.95 -5.85
C PRO A 355 17.96 -4.42 -4.61
N ILE A 356 19.29 -4.30 -4.68
CA ILE A 356 20.18 -4.64 -3.57
C ILE A 356 21.19 -3.52 -3.30
N VAL A 357 21.68 -3.52 -2.07
CA VAL A 357 22.79 -2.68 -1.62
C VAL A 357 23.76 -3.57 -0.88
N THR A 358 25.05 -3.51 -1.19
CA THR A 358 26.08 -4.18 -0.41
C THR A 358 26.97 -3.14 0.25
N ILE A 359 27.39 -3.44 1.48
CA ILE A 359 28.35 -2.65 2.24
C ILE A 359 29.49 -3.59 2.66
N GLY A 360 30.71 -3.20 2.35
CA GLY A 360 31.93 -3.93 2.69
C GLY A 360 33.16 -3.03 2.61
N SER A 361 34.34 -3.64 2.58
CA SER A 361 35.64 -2.96 2.66
C SER A 361 36.57 -3.39 1.51
N PRO A 362 36.18 -3.18 0.24
CA PRO A 362 37.00 -3.52 -0.92
C PRO A 362 38.37 -2.84 -0.85
N GLU A 363 39.45 -3.61 -1.06
CA GLU A 363 40.83 -3.11 -1.01
C GLU A 363 41.18 -2.37 0.30
N GLY A 364 40.49 -2.72 1.41
CA GLY A 364 40.64 -2.03 2.70
C GLY A 364 39.94 -0.67 2.78
N LEU A 365 39.19 -0.26 1.75
CA LEU A 365 38.36 0.95 1.75
C LEU A 365 37.08 0.72 2.55
N VAL A 366 37.22 0.91 3.86
CA VAL A 366 36.21 0.68 4.90
C VAL A 366 34.84 1.27 4.50
N ASN A 367 33.79 0.47 4.68
CA ASN A 367 32.38 0.86 4.49
C ASN A 367 32.02 1.39 3.08
N THR A 368 32.66 0.89 2.04
CA THR A 368 32.27 1.14 0.65
C THR A 368 30.88 0.57 0.37
N VAL A 369 30.02 1.40 -0.23
CA VAL A 369 28.65 1.06 -0.59
C VAL A 369 28.55 0.84 -2.10
N SER A 370 28.03 -0.32 -2.50
CA SER A 370 27.75 -0.65 -3.90
C SER A 370 26.26 -1.01 -4.07
N THR A 371 25.68 -0.67 -5.21
CA THR A 371 24.25 -0.93 -5.52
C THR A 371 24.11 -1.76 -6.79
N GLY A 372 23.02 -2.51 -6.89
CA GLY A 372 22.75 -3.37 -8.03
C GLY A 372 21.39 -4.05 -7.90
N ILE A 373 21.22 -5.17 -8.60
CA ILE A 373 20.03 -6.03 -8.53
C ILE A 373 20.43 -7.48 -8.32
N ILE A 374 19.47 -8.30 -7.89
CA ILE A 374 19.55 -9.76 -7.99
C ILE A 374 19.48 -10.16 -9.47
N SER A 375 20.59 -10.64 -10.01
CA SER A 375 20.68 -11.16 -11.38
C SER A 375 20.05 -12.54 -11.48
N ASN A 376 20.31 -13.39 -10.50
CA ASN A 376 19.84 -14.77 -10.46
C ASN A 376 19.92 -15.34 -9.03
N LEU A 377 19.14 -16.38 -8.78
CA LEU A 377 19.15 -17.14 -7.52
C LEU A 377 19.51 -18.58 -7.85
N HIS A 378 20.56 -19.09 -7.22
CA HIS A 378 21.10 -20.42 -7.50
C HIS A 378 21.01 -21.31 -6.25
N LYS A 379 20.78 -22.60 -6.48
CA LYS A 379 20.93 -23.65 -5.46
C LYS A 379 21.95 -24.64 -5.98
N MET A 380 23.17 -24.56 -5.48
CA MET A 380 24.23 -25.51 -5.81
C MET A 380 24.20 -26.62 -4.78
N THR A 381 24.27 -27.87 -5.23
CA THR A 381 24.35 -29.02 -4.33
C THR A 381 25.58 -29.82 -4.65
N ASP A 382 26.46 -29.96 -3.67
CA ASP A 382 27.65 -30.80 -3.76
C ASP A 382 27.72 -31.70 -2.52
N ASN A 383 28.09 -32.96 -2.71
CA ASN A 383 28.20 -33.98 -1.65
C ASN A 383 27.00 -34.04 -0.67
N GLY A 384 25.79 -33.72 -1.15
CA GLY A 384 24.56 -33.73 -0.36
C GLY A 384 24.32 -32.46 0.48
N LYS A 385 25.18 -31.46 0.41
CA LYS A 385 24.99 -30.12 0.99
C LYS A 385 24.54 -29.14 -0.08
N THR A 386 23.49 -28.38 0.21
CA THR A 386 22.94 -27.38 -0.71
C THR A 386 23.30 -25.97 -0.26
N VAL A 387 24.00 -25.22 -1.09
CA VAL A 387 24.34 -23.81 -0.89
C VAL A 387 23.39 -22.94 -1.71
N ASN A 388 22.87 -21.87 -1.09
CA ASN A 388 22.00 -20.90 -1.76
C ASN A 388 22.88 -19.72 -2.11
N LEU A 389 22.99 -19.39 -3.39
CA LEU A 389 23.81 -18.29 -3.87
C LEU A 389 22.93 -17.23 -4.54
N ILE A 390 23.18 -15.99 -4.21
CA ILE A 390 22.52 -14.81 -4.79
C ILE A 390 23.52 -14.19 -5.77
N GLN A 391 23.25 -14.30 -7.06
CA GLN A 391 24.06 -13.63 -8.07
C GLN A 391 23.62 -12.17 -8.18
N ILE A 392 24.57 -11.24 -8.09
CA ILE A 392 24.31 -9.80 -8.03
C ILE A 392 25.02 -9.04 -9.14
N THR A 393 24.50 -7.87 -9.50
CA THR A 393 25.19 -6.93 -10.41
C THR A 393 26.04 -5.89 -9.68
N ALA A 394 25.91 -5.76 -8.36
CA ALA A 394 26.69 -4.79 -7.60
C ALA A 394 28.18 -5.12 -7.72
N PRO A 395 29.03 -4.13 -8.03
CA PRO A 395 30.48 -4.32 -8.05
C PRO A 395 31.00 -4.69 -6.66
N ILE A 396 31.74 -5.80 -6.61
CA ILE A 396 32.54 -6.22 -5.45
C ILE A 396 33.94 -6.60 -5.95
N THR A 397 34.94 -6.49 -5.08
CA THR A 397 36.33 -6.88 -5.33
C THR A 397 36.92 -7.52 -4.07
N HIS A 398 38.18 -7.93 -4.11
CA HIS A 398 38.93 -8.39 -2.96
C HIS A 398 38.76 -7.43 -1.76
N GLY A 399 38.59 -7.97 -0.55
CA GLY A 399 38.20 -7.22 0.65
C GLY A 399 36.67 -7.04 0.85
N SER A 400 35.85 -7.21 -0.20
CA SER A 400 34.38 -7.21 -0.05
C SER A 400 33.83 -8.51 0.52
N SER A 401 34.60 -9.60 0.48
CA SER A 401 34.22 -10.90 1.04
C SER A 401 33.87 -10.77 2.52
N GLY A 402 32.72 -11.32 2.92
CA GLY A 402 32.16 -11.25 4.26
C GLY A 402 31.27 -10.02 4.51
N GLY A 403 31.13 -9.13 3.52
CA GLY A 403 30.28 -7.95 3.57
C GLY A 403 28.78 -8.26 3.62
N ALA A 404 27.97 -7.28 4.01
CA ALA A 404 26.54 -7.44 4.16
C ALA A 404 25.79 -7.06 2.88
N LEU A 405 25.01 -7.98 2.32
CA LEU A 405 24.09 -7.73 1.21
C LEU A 405 22.67 -7.46 1.76
N PHE A 406 22.13 -6.29 1.49
CA PHE A 406 20.82 -5.83 1.97
C PHE A 406 19.76 -5.83 0.87
N ASN A 407 18.52 -6.12 1.26
CA ASN A 407 17.32 -5.85 0.46
C ASN A 407 16.85 -4.38 0.61
N GLU A 408 15.80 -4.01 -0.12
CA GLU A 408 15.17 -2.68 -0.06
C GLU A 408 14.56 -2.31 1.30
N TYR A 409 14.44 -3.25 2.23
CA TYR A 409 13.91 -3.01 3.57
C TYR A 409 15.02 -2.70 4.59
N GLY A 410 16.29 -2.86 4.19
CA GLY A 410 17.45 -2.75 5.09
C GLY A 410 17.72 -4.00 5.90
N GLU A 411 17.23 -5.15 5.44
CA GLU A 411 17.49 -6.44 6.05
C GLU A 411 18.59 -7.16 5.26
N VAL A 412 19.50 -7.82 5.97
CA VAL A 412 20.58 -8.60 5.37
C VAL A 412 20.00 -9.88 4.78
N ILE A 413 20.22 -10.10 3.49
CA ILE A 413 19.77 -11.26 2.72
C ILE A 413 20.92 -12.16 2.27
N GLY A 414 22.17 -11.71 2.39
CA GLY A 414 23.33 -12.55 2.14
C GLY A 414 24.65 -11.95 2.61
N VAL A 415 25.70 -12.77 2.50
CA VAL A 415 27.10 -12.44 2.78
C VAL A 415 27.87 -12.39 1.47
N THR A 416 28.39 -11.23 1.06
CA THR A 416 29.05 -11.09 -0.24
C THR A 416 30.33 -11.91 -0.28
N SER A 417 30.56 -12.64 -1.37
CA SER A 417 31.76 -13.44 -1.61
C SER A 417 32.37 -13.02 -2.93
N ALA A 418 33.54 -12.36 -2.89
CA ALA A 418 34.29 -12.07 -4.10
C ALA A 418 35.00 -13.35 -4.59
N GLY A 419 35.15 -13.54 -5.91
CA GLY A 419 36.09 -14.54 -6.44
C GLY A 419 35.55 -15.94 -6.78
N PHE A 420 34.26 -16.13 -7.09
CA PHE A 420 33.87 -17.29 -7.91
C PHE A 420 34.45 -17.08 -9.32
N GLU A 421 35.64 -17.62 -9.60
CA GLU A 421 36.43 -17.39 -10.82
C GLU A 421 35.77 -17.96 -12.10
N SER A 422 34.66 -17.35 -12.51
CA SER A 422 33.99 -17.61 -13.78
C SER A 422 33.49 -16.30 -14.40
N GLY A 423 34.45 -15.42 -14.73
CA GLY A 423 34.18 -14.12 -15.36
C GLY A 423 33.76 -13.03 -14.37
N ASN A 424 33.28 -11.88 -14.90
CA ASN A 424 32.82 -10.72 -14.13
C ASN A 424 31.46 -10.98 -13.41
N LEU A 425 31.32 -12.10 -12.69
CA LEU A 425 30.12 -12.49 -11.96
C LEU A 425 30.35 -12.36 -10.44
N ASN A 426 29.39 -11.72 -9.76
CA ASN A 426 29.46 -11.46 -8.32
C ASN A 426 28.37 -12.26 -7.59
N PHE A 427 28.72 -12.79 -6.42
CA PHE A 427 27.83 -13.64 -5.64
C PHE A 427 27.79 -13.26 -4.16
N ALA A 428 26.70 -13.66 -3.50
CA ALA A 428 26.59 -13.67 -2.05
C ALA A 428 26.01 -15.00 -1.57
N VAL A 429 26.48 -15.51 -0.45
CA VAL A 429 25.92 -16.68 0.22
C VAL A 429 24.63 -16.26 0.92
N GLY A 430 23.54 -17.01 0.71
CA GLY A 430 22.23 -16.72 1.30
C GLY A 430 22.28 -16.72 2.82
N ILE A 431 21.66 -15.70 3.44
CA ILE A 431 21.73 -15.51 4.89
C ILE A 431 21.05 -16.61 5.71
N ASN A 432 20.17 -17.39 5.06
CA ASN A 432 19.47 -18.51 5.68
C ASN A 432 20.41 -19.61 6.20
N HIS A 433 21.62 -19.71 5.65
CA HIS A 433 22.65 -20.63 6.16
C HIS A 433 23.19 -20.24 7.54
N ALA A 434 23.15 -18.94 7.87
CA ALA A 434 23.57 -18.42 9.17
C ALA A 434 22.41 -18.28 10.18
N GLU A 435 21.14 -18.37 9.77
CA GLU A 435 19.98 -18.09 10.61
C GLU A 435 20.01 -18.86 11.95
N ALA A 436 20.28 -20.17 11.89
CA ALA A 436 20.34 -21.00 13.10
C ALA A 436 21.48 -20.58 14.05
N TRP A 437 22.60 -20.09 13.50
CA TRP A 437 23.72 -19.60 14.30
C TRP A 437 23.36 -18.28 14.95
N ILE A 438 22.79 -17.35 14.18
CA ILE A 438 22.36 -16.04 14.65
C ILE A 438 21.32 -16.19 15.77
N GLN A 439 20.35 -17.10 15.62
CA GLN A 439 19.37 -17.39 16.68
C GLN A 439 20.01 -17.99 17.94
N SER A 440 20.98 -18.90 17.78
CA SER A 440 21.63 -19.59 18.89
C SER A 440 22.60 -18.68 19.66
N TYR A 441 23.37 -17.85 18.96
CA TYR A 441 24.47 -17.07 19.53
C TYR A 441 24.17 -15.57 19.66
N GLY A 442 23.17 -15.03 18.98
CA GLY A 442 22.92 -13.58 18.89
C GLY A 442 22.64 -12.89 20.23
N ASN A 443 22.07 -13.62 21.20
CA ASN A 443 21.77 -13.12 22.55
C ASN A 443 22.69 -13.65 23.64
N ILE A 444 23.66 -14.50 23.30
CA ILE A 444 24.63 -15.01 24.25
C ILE A 444 25.59 -13.87 24.62
N SER A 445 25.84 -13.68 25.91
CA SER A 445 26.85 -12.73 26.38
C SER A 445 28.24 -13.27 26.05
N ALA A 446 29.16 -12.37 25.72
CA ALA A 446 30.54 -12.68 25.37
C ALA A 446 31.23 -13.68 26.31
N SER A 447 30.97 -13.56 27.62
CA SER A 447 31.52 -14.45 28.67
C SER A 447 31.16 -15.93 28.55
N LYS A 448 30.16 -16.28 27.73
CA LYS A 448 29.66 -17.65 27.54
C LYS A 448 30.03 -18.24 26.18
N LEU A 449 30.72 -17.48 25.33
CA LEU A 449 31.19 -18.00 24.05
C LEU A 449 32.36 -18.97 24.27
N THR A 450 32.38 -20.03 23.48
CA THR A 450 33.51 -20.95 23.38
C THR A 450 34.15 -20.74 22.02
N PHE A 451 35.48 -20.73 21.98
CA PHE A 451 36.25 -20.45 20.78
C PHE A 451 36.95 -21.71 20.27
N ILE A 452 36.85 -21.91 18.96
CA ILE A 452 37.65 -22.83 18.19
C ILE A 452 38.99 -22.12 17.91
N PRO A 453 40.13 -22.71 18.31
CA PRO A 453 41.45 -22.16 17.99
C PRO A 453 41.68 -22.07 16.49
N TYR A 454 42.32 -20.99 16.02
CA TYR A 454 42.58 -20.77 14.60
C TYR A 454 43.43 -21.89 13.98
N GLU A 455 44.37 -22.44 14.75
CA GLU A 455 45.27 -23.52 14.34
C GLU A 455 44.55 -24.87 14.18
N SER A 456 43.30 -24.96 14.61
CA SER A 456 42.44 -26.14 14.42
C SER A 456 41.51 -26.02 13.21
N LEU A 457 41.53 -24.87 12.51
CA LEU A 457 40.78 -24.69 11.28
C LEU A 457 41.44 -25.49 10.14
N PRO A 458 40.65 -26.02 9.19
CA PRO A 458 41.16 -26.66 8.00
C PRO A 458 42.00 -25.68 7.17
N PRO A 459 43.21 -26.08 6.76
CA PRO A 459 44.05 -25.22 5.93
C PRO A 459 43.43 -25.05 4.53
N SER A 460 43.81 -24.01 3.79
CA SER A 460 43.49 -23.96 2.37
C SER A 460 44.15 -25.12 1.62
N GLU A 461 43.46 -25.68 0.63
CA GLU A 461 44.09 -26.66 -0.26
C GLU A 461 45.13 -25.93 -1.12
N ASP A 462 46.42 -26.23 -0.91
CA ASP A 462 47.54 -25.75 -1.73
C ASP A 462 47.39 -26.34 -3.15
N ASP A 463 46.82 -25.58 -4.08
CA ASP A 463 46.75 -25.97 -5.49
C ASP A 463 48.12 -25.76 -6.17
N GLY A 464 49.13 -26.49 -5.70
CA GLY A 464 50.45 -26.59 -6.32
C GLY A 464 50.46 -27.14 -7.77
N THR A 465 49.33 -27.13 -8.48
CA THR A 465 49.21 -27.41 -9.90
C THR A 465 48.60 -26.21 -10.63
N VAL A 466 49.46 -25.37 -11.20
CA VAL A 466 49.10 -24.62 -12.41
C VAL A 466 48.81 -25.66 -13.49
N THR A 467 47.57 -26.15 -13.58
CA THR A 467 47.11 -26.81 -14.80
C THR A 467 46.91 -25.70 -15.81
N GLU A 468 47.82 -25.61 -16.79
CA GLU A 468 47.62 -24.80 -17.98
C GLU A 468 46.19 -25.04 -18.51
N PRO A 469 45.46 -23.97 -18.90
CA PRO A 469 44.15 -24.14 -19.48
C PRO A 469 44.27 -25.02 -20.73
N PRO A 470 43.31 -25.94 -20.98
CA PRO A 470 43.38 -26.84 -22.12
C PRO A 470 43.51 -26.03 -23.41
N THR A 471 44.68 -26.13 -24.06
CA THR A 471 45.01 -25.48 -25.32
C THR A 471 44.40 -26.26 -26.47
N THR A 472 43.07 -26.29 -26.59
CA THR A 472 42.32 -26.44 -27.87
C THR A 472 40.81 -26.58 -27.61
N PRO A 473 39.94 -25.85 -28.33
CA PRO A 473 38.52 -26.14 -28.35
C PRO A 473 38.27 -27.50 -29.02
N VAL A 474 37.53 -28.39 -28.35
CA VAL A 474 36.99 -29.59 -28.99
C VAL A 474 35.95 -29.14 -30.03
N GLU A 475 36.26 -29.36 -31.30
CA GLU A 475 35.36 -29.13 -32.43
C GLU A 475 34.13 -30.06 -32.31
N PRO A 476 32.89 -29.54 -32.44
CA PRO A 476 31.70 -30.39 -32.35
C PRO A 476 31.57 -31.29 -33.59
N GLU A 477 31.29 -32.57 -33.35
CA GLU A 477 31.09 -33.58 -34.40
C GLU A 477 30.07 -33.15 -35.48
N PRO A 478 30.32 -33.46 -36.77
CA PRO A 478 29.41 -33.10 -37.85
C PRO A 478 28.15 -33.97 -37.80
N LYS A 479 26.99 -33.33 -37.60
CA LYS A 479 25.68 -33.97 -37.78
C LYS A 479 25.51 -34.44 -39.23
N GLY A 480 25.27 -35.74 -39.39
CA GLY A 480 25.08 -36.42 -40.67
C GLY A 480 24.00 -35.79 -41.55
N ARG A 481 24.30 -35.71 -42.85
CA ARG A 481 23.41 -35.28 -43.94
C ARG A 481 22.13 -36.13 -43.98
N SER A 482 20.98 -35.48 -43.87
CA SER A 482 19.70 -36.04 -44.32
C SER A 482 19.67 -36.08 -45.84
N GLN A 483 19.38 -37.26 -46.39
CA GLN A 483 19.26 -37.52 -47.82
C GLN A 483 18.01 -36.84 -48.40
N THR A 484 18.20 -36.23 -49.55
CA THR A 484 17.17 -35.68 -50.44
C THR A 484 16.26 -36.77 -50.99
N ALA A 485 14.94 -36.54 -50.99
CA ALA A 485 13.98 -37.26 -51.82
C ALA A 485 13.51 -36.36 -52.99
N PRO A 486 13.27 -36.93 -54.19
CA PRO A 486 13.06 -36.16 -55.41
C PRO A 486 11.61 -35.68 -55.58
N ILE A 487 11.48 -34.60 -56.33
CA ILE A 487 10.24 -33.95 -56.75
C ILE A 487 9.59 -34.78 -57.85
N ASN A 488 8.28 -35.03 -57.71
CA ASN A 488 7.31 -35.07 -58.81
C ASN A 488 6.00 -34.42 -58.34
#